data_AF-A0A7Y2BGK2-F1
#
_entry.id   AF-A0A7Y2BGK2-F1
#
_cell.length_a   1.000
_cell.length_b   1.000
_cell.length_c   1.000
_cell.angle_alpha   90.00
_cell.angle_beta   90.00
_cell.angle_gamma   90.00
#
_symmetry.space_group_name_H-M   'P 1'
#
loop_
_entity.id
_entity.type
_entity.pdbx_description
1 polymer ?
#
loop_
_entity_poly.entity_id
_entity_poly.type
_entity_poly.pdbx_seq_one_letter_code
_entity_poly.pdbx_strand_id
1 'polypeptide(L)'
;SVKHPDPAFSSQTKDKLVSSEVKGIVESVLNEKLSQYLEEEPKAGKRIVEKTVLAARAREAARRAREMVQRKGVLDASTLPGKLADCQSKDPTESEIYIVEGDSAGGSAKQGRDRRFQAILPLRGKILNVERARFEKMISSAEIGTLITALGCGVEGGENFNLEKLRYHQVIIMTDADVDGSHIRTLLLTFFYRQMPQLIDKGYLFIAQPPLYKVKKGKKLRYLQDNDELNRYLIELGTDNVRLSMKGGSTQLSGEPLRNLLTDVTRFRLLLENIGHRVDPLVVEALVTIADLKEADLTDRTRVEAAIELLEKHVRAKRPGNVEASIERDEEHDRYKFVIATQDGGTRRVTTIDFDFLSAGNLSELRQIYQGIRALGEPPFLLTVLDKEGKPASEPSEVADLEALWAELDSRARKGLGIQRYKGLGEMNPDELWETTMDPDTRTLLQVRIEDALEAEELFSVLMGDQVEPRRAFIESNALNVTNLDI
;
A
#
# COMPACT_ATOMS: atom_id res chain seq x y z
N SER A 1 30.29 -20.88 40.80
CA SER A 1 29.56 -21.85 41.65
C SER A 1 30.29 -21.93 42.97
N VAL A 2 29.59 -21.77 44.10
CA VAL A 2 30.19 -21.79 45.45
C VAL A 2 30.12 -23.21 46.01
N LYS A 3 31.22 -23.69 46.59
CA LYS A 3 31.26 -24.94 47.35
C LYS A 3 31.34 -24.59 48.83
N HIS A 4 30.23 -24.81 49.56
CA HIS A 4 30.15 -24.53 50.98
C HIS A 4 29.92 -25.83 51.75
N PRO A 5 30.72 -26.13 52.78
CA PRO A 5 30.61 -27.38 53.53
C PRO A 5 29.31 -27.49 54.34
N ASP A 6 28.75 -26.37 54.82
CA ASP A 6 27.50 -26.34 55.59
C ASP A 6 26.59 -25.15 55.21
N PRO A 7 25.92 -25.18 54.04
CA PRO A 7 25.16 -24.04 53.54
C PRO A 7 23.77 -23.90 54.19
N ALA A 8 23.44 -22.68 54.62
CA ALA A 8 22.10 -22.36 55.13
C ALA A 8 21.23 -21.74 54.03
N PHE A 9 20.01 -22.24 53.85
CA PHE A 9 19.03 -21.74 52.88
C PHE A 9 17.73 -21.27 53.56
N SER A 10 17.03 -20.32 52.95
CA SER A 10 15.77 -19.78 53.49
C SER A 10 14.59 -20.76 53.45
N SER A 11 14.67 -21.77 52.60
CA SER A 11 13.59 -22.73 52.34
C SER A 11 14.14 -24.08 51.86
N GLN A 12 13.32 -25.12 51.92
CA GLN A 12 13.65 -26.44 51.39
C GLN A 12 13.88 -26.44 49.87
N THR A 13 13.24 -25.51 49.15
CA THR A 13 13.46 -25.28 47.71
C THR A 13 14.84 -24.69 47.40
N LYS A 14 15.54 -24.17 48.41
CA LYS A 14 16.91 -23.61 48.32
C LYS A 14 17.03 -22.39 47.39
N ASP A 15 15.95 -21.62 47.25
CA ASP A 15 15.89 -20.46 46.34
C ASP A 15 16.82 -19.31 46.75
N LYS A 16 17.14 -19.21 48.04
CA LYS A 16 18.03 -18.18 48.59
C LYS A 16 18.99 -18.74 49.62
N LEU A 17 20.28 -18.57 49.36
CA LEU A 17 21.36 -18.86 50.31
C LEU A 17 21.43 -17.71 51.34
N VAL A 18 21.42 -18.04 52.63
CA VAL A 18 21.45 -17.07 53.74
C VAL A 18 22.75 -17.09 54.54
N SER A 19 23.72 -17.93 54.16
CA SER A 19 25.11 -17.92 54.66
C SER A 19 25.80 -16.59 54.38
N SER A 20 25.81 -15.70 55.37
CA SER A 20 26.32 -14.32 55.26
C SER A 20 27.83 -14.23 54.96
N GLU A 21 28.59 -15.20 55.47
CA GLU A 21 30.03 -15.37 55.29
C GLU A 21 30.42 -15.62 53.83
N VAL A 22 29.56 -16.32 53.06
CA VAL A 22 29.78 -16.61 51.65
C VAL A 22 29.79 -15.34 50.82
N LYS A 23 28.90 -14.38 51.14
CA LYS A 23 28.78 -13.13 50.37
C LYS A 23 30.10 -12.36 50.37
N GLY A 24 30.71 -12.15 51.54
CA GLY A 24 31.94 -11.38 51.66
C GLY A 24 33.12 -12.04 50.92
N ILE A 25 33.23 -13.37 51.00
CA ILE A 25 34.27 -14.12 50.29
C ILE A 25 34.10 -14.00 48.77
N VAL A 26 32.87 -14.19 48.27
CA VAL A 26 32.59 -14.11 46.83
C VAL A 26 32.81 -12.68 46.31
N GLU A 27 32.36 -11.65 47.02
CA GLU A 27 32.59 -10.26 46.64
C GLU A 27 34.08 -9.92 46.57
N SER A 28 34.88 -10.36 47.55
CA SER A 28 36.34 -10.15 47.55
C SER A 28 37.00 -10.80 46.34
N VAL A 29 36.72 -12.09 46.10
CA VAL A 29 37.31 -12.84 44.98
C VAL A 29 36.85 -12.27 43.64
N LEU A 30 35.58 -11.91 43.51
CA LEU A 30 35.04 -11.32 42.28
C LEU A 30 35.74 -9.98 42.00
N ASN A 31 35.85 -9.10 42.98
CA ASN A 31 36.49 -7.79 42.80
C ASN A 31 37.95 -7.93 42.39
N GLU A 32 38.71 -8.82 43.04
CA GLU A 32 40.10 -9.08 42.69
C GLU A 32 40.22 -9.62 41.26
N LYS A 33 39.51 -10.70 40.93
CA LYS A 33 39.65 -11.38 39.63
C LYS A 33 39.02 -10.60 38.48
N LEU A 34 37.93 -9.89 38.72
CA LEU A 34 37.34 -9.01 37.73
C LEU A 34 38.25 -7.82 37.42
N SER A 35 38.87 -7.21 38.44
CA SER A 35 39.82 -6.12 38.22
C SER A 35 41.03 -6.60 37.42
N GLN A 36 41.61 -7.73 37.82
CA GLN A 36 42.70 -8.38 37.10
C GLN A 36 42.33 -8.64 35.63
N TYR A 37 41.15 -9.23 35.37
CA TYR A 37 40.70 -9.52 34.01
C TYR A 37 40.51 -8.26 33.16
N LEU A 38 39.95 -7.18 33.73
CA LEU A 38 39.75 -5.93 33.02
C LEU A 38 41.08 -5.23 32.67
N GLU A 39 42.11 -5.41 33.49
CA GLU A 39 43.47 -4.92 33.23
C GLU A 39 44.20 -5.76 32.17
N GLU A 40 44.07 -7.09 32.24
CA GLU A 40 44.72 -8.03 31.31
C GLU A 40 44.09 -8.01 29.90
N GLU A 41 42.77 -7.78 29.80
CA GLU A 41 42.02 -7.78 28.53
C GLU A 41 41.31 -6.43 28.24
N PRO A 42 42.04 -5.36 27.88
CA PRO A 42 41.48 -4.02 27.69
C PRO A 42 40.38 -3.93 26.62
N LYS A 43 40.43 -4.77 25.58
CA LYS A 43 39.41 -4.80 24.50
C LYS A 43 38.08 -5.36 25.01
N ALA A 44 38.12 -6.43 25.81
CA ALA A 44 36.93 -7.00 26.43
C ALA A 44 36.35 -6.04 27.48
N GLY A 45 37.22 -5.46 28.32
CA GLY A 45 36.83 -4.45 29.31
C GLY A 45 36.15 -3.23 28.68
N LYS A 46 36.72 -2.68 27.59
CA LYS A 46 36.11 -1.58 26.84
C LYS A 46 34.69 -1.92 26.36
N ARG A 47 34.48 -3.12 25.77
CA ARG A 47 33.15 -3.56 25.31
C ARG A 47 32.15 -3.68 26.47
N ILE A 48 32.58 -4.21 27.61
CA ILE A 48 31.74 -4.36 28.81
C ILE A 48 31.34 -2.97 29.33
N VAL A 49 32.31 -2.06 29.46
CA VAL A 49 32.07 -0.68 29.92
C VAL A 49 31.17 0.07 28.95
N GLU A 50 31.40 0.00 27.64
CA GLU A 50 30.54 0.64 26.64
C GLU A 50 29.09 0.16 26.73
N LYS A 51 28.87 -1.16 26.87
CA LYS A 51 27.53 -1.72 27.05
C LYS A 51 26.88 -1.26 28.36
N THR A 52 27.66 -1.18 29.43
CA THR A 52 27.19 -0.73 30.75
C THR A 52 26.83 0.76 30.74
N VAL A 53 27.67 1.60 30.12
CA VAL A 53 27.44 3.04 29.93
C VAL A 53 26.21 3.27 29.04
N LEU A 54 26.04 2.50 27.97
CA LEU A 54 24.86 2.57 27.11
C LEU A 54 23.57 2.27 27.92
N ALA A 55 23.58 1.19 28.71
CA ALA A 55 22.45 0.82 29.57
C ALA A 55 22.18 1.87 30.67
N ALA A 56 23.23 2.41 31.30
CA ALA A 56 23.12 3.45 32.32
C ALA A 56 22.55 4.76 31.75
N ARG A 57 23.03 5.18 30.57
CA ARG A 57 22.51 6.36 29.86
C ARG A 57 21.05 6.17 29.46
N ALA A 58 20.68 5.00 28.91
CA ALA A 58 19.30 4.67 28.59
C ALA A 58 18.38 4.74 29.82
N ARG A 59 18.81 4.19 30.96
CA ARG A 59 18.07 4.31 32.24
C ARG A 59 17.96 5.75 32.72
N GLU A 60 19.06 6.51 32.69
CA GLU A 60 19.07 7.90 33.16
C GLU A 60 18.19 8.79 32.27
N ALA A 61 18.23 8.60 30.95
CA ALA A 61 17.37 9.30 30.01
C ALA A 61 15.90 8.92 30.20
N ALA A 62 15.58 7.64 30.40
CA ALA A 62 14.24 7.19 30.73
C ALA A 62 13.74 7.78 32.08
N ARG A 63 14.64 7.95 33.06
CA ARG A 63 14.34 8.62 34.32
C ARG A 63 14.11 10.12 34.12
N ARG A 64 15.00 10.83 33.41
CA ARG A 64 14.87 12.27 33.14
C ARG A 64 13.63 12.59 32.30
N ALA A 65 13.30 11.74 31.34
CA ALA A 65 12.08 11.87 30.57
C ALA A 65 10.84 11.69 31.44
N ARG A 66 10.82 10.67 32.30
CA ARG A 66 9.75 10.49 33.32
C ARG A 66 9.65 11.70 34.23
N GLU A 67 10.77 12.20 34.74
CA GLU A 67 10.80 13.40 35.59
C GLU A 67 10.38 14.67 34.85
N MET A 68 10.67 14.81 33.55
CA MET A 68 10.26 15.97 32.74
C MET A 68 8.75 15.96 32.46
N VAL A 69 8.19 14.77 32.20
CA VAL A 69 6.74 14.55 32.09
C VAL A 69 6.06 14.77 33.44
N GLN A 70 6.65 14.27 34.54
CA GLN A 70 6.13 14.43 35.90
C GLN A 70 6.25 15.86 36.45
N ARG A 71 7.34 16.60 36.15
CA ARG A 71 7.54 17.99 36.62
C ARG A 71 6.59 18.99 35.97
N LYS A 72 6.06 18.68 34.78
CA LYS A 72 4.93 19.41 34.18
C LYS A 72 3.55 18.91 34.68
N GLY A 73 3.52 17.80 35.42
CA GLY A 73 2.31 17.10 35.89
C GLY A 73 2.20 16.95 37.41
N VAL A 74 2.88 17.77 38.22
CA VAL A 74 2.89 17.66 39.69
C VAL A 74 1.51 17.87 40.34
N LEU A 75 0.47 18.20 39.57
CA LEU A 75 -0.89 18.27 40.07
C LEU A 75 -1.82 17.12 39.67
N ASP A 76 -1.43 16.15 38.84
CA ASP A 76 -2.32 15.01 38.59
C ASP A 76 -1.62 13.80 37.96
N ALA A 77 -1.65 12.66 38.65
CA ALA A 77 -1.32 11.34 38.11
C ALA A 77 -2.36 10.83 37.08
N SER A 78 -3.14 11.75 36.49
CA SER A 78 -4.29 11.51 35.60
C SER A 78 -4.31 12.42 34.38
N THR A 79 -3.28 13.25 34.14
CA THR A 79 -3.31 14.21 33.04
C THR A 79 -3.01 13.53 31.70
N LEU A 80 -4.08 13.09 31.04
CA LEU A 80 -4.10 12.74 29.63
C LEU A 80 -3.48 13.86 28.79
N PRO A 81 -2.81 13.55 27.67
CA PRO A 81 -2.25 14.58 26.80
C PRO A 81 -3.35 15.53 26.33
N GLY A 82 -3.12 16.85 26.39
CA GLY A 82 -4.16 17.84 26.05
C GLY A 82 -4.67 17.76 24.60
N LYS A 83 -3.94 17.08 23.71
CA LYS A 83 -4.37 16.79 22.33
C LYS A 83 -5.32 15.60 22.22
N LEU A 84 -5.29 14.68 23.19
CA LEU A 84 -6.10 13.48 23.17
C LEU A 84 -7.56 13.83 23.47
N ALA A 85 -8.45 13.50 22.54
CA ALA A 85 -9.88 13.47 22.80
C ALA A 85 -10.29 12.05 23.25
N ASP A 86 -10.24 11.80 24.56
CA ASP A 86 -10.51 10.48 25.16
C ASP A 86 -11.99 10.06 25.04
N CYS A 87 -12.26 8.76 25.22
CA CYS A 87 -13.59 8.15 25.29
C CYS A 87 -14.09 8.00 26.74
N GLN A 88 -15.38 7.70 26.89
CA GLN A 88 -16.01 7.51 28.20
C GLN A 88 -15.72 6.13 28.79
N SER A 89 -15.67 5.10 27.94
CA SER A 89 -15.35 3.75 28.38
C SER A 89 -13.95 3.68 28.96
N LYS A 90 -13.80 2.80 29.95
CA LYS A 90 -12.54 2.43 30.58
C LYS A 90 -12.20 0.97 30.37
N ASP A 91 -13.05 0.22 29.66
CA ASP A 91 -12.77 -1.15 29.26
C ASP A 91 -11.95 -1.12 27.95
N PRO A 92 -10.68 -1.56 27.97
CA PRO A 92 -9.83 -1.56 26.79
C PRO A 92 -10.35 -2.44 25.65
N THR A 93 -11.18 -3.45 25.94
CA THR A 93 -11.66 -4.43 24.95
C THR A 93 -12.67 -3.86 23.98
N GLU A 94 -13.47 -2.88 24.42
CA GLU A 94 -14.43 -2.16 23.58
C GLU A 94 -13.91 -0.78 23.13
N SER A 95 -12.84 -0.28 23.77
CA SER A 95 -12.31 1.05 23.50
C SER A 95 -11.28 1.05 22.37
N GLU A 96 -11.36 2.06 21.52
CA GLU A 96 -10.47 2.23 20.37
C GLU A 96 -9.88 3.64 20.31
N ILE A 97 -8.72 3.77 19.68
CA ILE A 97 -8.04 5.03 19.47
C ILE A 97 -7.66 5.20 17.99
N TYR A 98 -8.06 6.32 17.41
CA TYR A 98 -7.62 6.75 16.09
C TYR A 98 -6.42 7.68 16.21
N ILE A 99 -5.33 7.31 15.56
CA ILE A 99 -4.15 8.15 15.36
C ILE A 99 -4.30 8.79 13.99
N VAL A 100 -4.45 10.11 13.96
CA VAL A 100 -4.77 10.88 12.75
C VAL A 100 -3.68 11.87 12.38
N GLU A 101 -3.48 12.04 11.09
CA GLU A 101 -2.54 13.01 10.55
C GLU A 101 -3.14 14.43 10.55
N GLY A 102 -2.52 15.31 11.34
CA GLY A 102 -2.85 16.73 11.39
C GLY A 102 -4.11 17.07 12.20
N ASP A 103 -4.24 18.36 12.52
CA ASP A 103 -5.40 18.86 13.27
C ASP A 103 -6.68 18.94 12.42
N SER A 104 -6.54 18.98 11.09
CA SER A 104 -7.69 19.06 10.16
C SER A 104 -8.51 17.77 10.23
N ALA A 105 -7.88 16.64 9.89
CA ALA A 105 -8.49 15.32 10.02
C ALA A 105 -8.88 15.02 11.48
N GLY A 106 -8.05 15.43 12.45
CA GLY A 106 -8.38 15.33 13.87
C GLY A 106 -9.60 16.12 14.32
N GLY A 107 -9.86 17.27 13.70
CA GLY A 107 -11.05 18.09 13.93
C GLY A 107 -12.32 17.40 13.45
N SER A 108 -12.32 16.88 12.22
CA SER A 108 -13.45 16.14 11.65
C SER A 108 -13.70 14.83 12.40
N ALA A 109 -12.65 14.05 12.67
CA ALA A 109 -12.74 12.80 13.43
C ALA A 109 -13.27 13.03 14.85
N LYS A 110 -12.82 14.08 15.54
CA LYS A 110 -13.32 14.42 16.88
C LYS A 110 -14.81 14.79 16.88
N GLN A 111 -15.30 15.39 15.81
CA GLN A 111 -16.71 15.77 15.66
C GLN A 111 -17.59 14.57 15.30
N GLY A 112 -17.11 13.68 14.42
CA GLY A 112 -17.86 12.51 13.94
C GLY A 112 -17.79 11.29 14.86
N ARG A 113 -16.84 11.22 15.80
CA ARG A 113 -16.65 10.04 16.67
C ARG A 113 -17.84 9.72 17.57
N ASP A 114 -17.97 8.45 17.91
CA ASP A 114 -18.72 8.04 19.09
C ASP A 114 -17.89 8.23 20.36
N ARG A 115 -18.32 9.18 21.20
CA ARG A 115 -17.62 9.53 22.45
C ARG A 115 -17.63 8.41 23.49
N ARG A 116 -18.48 7.40 23.34
CA ARG A 116 -18.59 6.28 24.28
C ARG A 116 -17.32 5.45 24.26
N PHE A 117 -16.81 5.07 23.09
CA PHE A 117 -15.72 4.10 22.96
C PHE A 117 -14.56 4.54 22.04
N GLN A 118 -14.70 5.62 21.26
CA GLN A 118 -13.66 6.06 20.33
C GLN A 118 -12.87 7.25 20.87
N ALA A 119 -11.55 7.13 20.96
CA ALA A 119 -10.63 8.22 21.27
C ALA A 119 -9.92 8.71 20.00
N ILE A 120 -9.59 10.01 19.93
CA ILE A 120 -8.87 10.60 18.78
C ILE A 120 -7.59 11.26 19.26
N LEU A 121 -6.47 10.91 18.62
CA LEU A 121 -5.16 11.48 18.86
C LEU A 121 -4.58 12.09 17.56
N PRO A 122 -4.67 13.42 17.40
CA PRO A 122 -4.04 14.13 16.28
C PRO A 122 -2.52 14.25 16.48
N LEU A 123 -1.76 13.88 15.45
CA LEU A 123 -0.31 14.08 15.38
C LEU A 123 0.03 15.21 14.39
N ARG A 124 1.01 16.05 14.72
CA ARG A 124 1.44 17.14 13.84
C ARG A 124 2.82 16.88 13.26
N GLY A 125 2.95 17.07 11.95
CA GLY A 125 4.23 17.04 11.24
C GLY A 125 4.83 15.64 11.08
N LYS A 126 6.01 15.58 10.45
CA LYS A 126 6.74 14.33 10.24
C LYS A 126 7.26 13.83 11.60
N ILE A 127 6.77 12.67 12.02
CA ILE A 127 7.20 12.02 13.27
C ILE A 127 8.72 11.80 13.20
N LEU A 128 9.40 11.92 14.35
CA LEU A 128 10.81 11.62 14.43
C LEU A 128 11.05 10.16 13.98
N ASN A 129 11.92 9.99 13.00
CA ASN A 129 12.37 8.68 12.56
C ASN A 129 13.04 7.93 13.73
N VAL A 130 12.37 6.89 14.23
CA VAL A 130 12.79 6.07 15.38
C VAL A 130 13.90 5.10 15.00
N GLU A 131 14.02 4.72 13.73
CA GLU A 131 15.07 3.85 13.19
C GLU A 131 16.46 4.47 13.43
N ARG A 132 16.59 5.77 13.16
CA ARG A 132 17.87 6.50 13.24
C ARG A 132 18.07 7.18 14.59
N ALA A 133 17.00 7.44 15.33
CA ALA A 133 17.05 8.18 16.57
C ALA A 133 17.42 7.27 17.75
N ARG A 134 18.41 7.69 18.54
CA ARG A 134 18.66 7.08 19.85
C ARG A 134 17.39 7.18 20.70
N PHE A 135 17.15 6.16 21.52
CA PHE A 135 15.99 6.07 22.43
C PHE A 135 15.72 7.35 23.22
N GLU A 136 16.78 8.05 23.67
CA GLU A 136 16.67 9.32 24.39
C GLU A 136 16.02 10.43 23.54
N LYS A 137 16.40 10.52 22.26
CA LYS A 137 15.87 11.51 21.32
C LYS A 137 14.43 11.17 20.94
N MET A 138 14.12 9.88 20.83
CA MET A 138 12.75 9.38 20.62
C MET A 138 11.82 9.85 21.74
N ILE A 139 12.19 9.61 23.01
CA ILE A 139 11.34 10.01 24.14
C ILE A 139 11.26 11.54 24.29
N SER A 140 12.31 12.27 23.89
CA SER A 140 12.27 13.74 23.90
C SER A 140 11.29 14.34 22.88
N SER A 141 10.81 13.54 21.91
CA SER A 141 9.79 13.98 20.97
C SER A 141 8.44 14.12 21.67
N ALA A 142 7.87 15.33 21.59
CA ALA A 142 6.58 15.62 22.17
C ALA A 142 5.46 14.73 21.59
N GLU A 143 5.47 14.47 20.28
CA GLU A 143 4.46 13.63 19.62
C GLU A 143 4.56 12.17 20.09
N ILE A 144 5.78 11.61 20.18
CA ILE A 144 5.98 10.22 20.63
C ILE A 144 5.66 10.10 22.12
N GLY A 145 6.08 11.05 22.95
CA GLY A 145 5.73 11.06 24.37
C GLY A 145 4.21 11.14 24.59
N THR A 146 3.51 11.94 23.79
CA THR A 146 2.04 12.04 23.77
C THR A 146 1.41 10.70 23.38
N LEU A 147 1.91 10.04 22.33
CA LEU A 147 1.43 8.73 21.88
C LEU A 147 1.61 7.65 22.95
N ILE A 148 2.81 7.54 23.55
CA ILE A 148 3.10 6.56 24.61
C ILE A 148 2.18 6.78 25.82
N THR A 149 2.01 8.05 26.23
CA THR A 149 1.13 8.41 27.34
C THR A 149 -0.34 8.13 27.00
N ALA A 150 -0.73 8.32 25.73
CA ALA A 150 -2.07 8.01 25.25
C ALA A 150 -2.34 6.49 25.22
N LEU A 151 -1.34 5.63 24.99
CA LEU A 151 -1.55 4.18 25.00
C LEU A 151 -1.52 3.61 26.42
N GLY A 152 -0.69 4.16 27.30
CA GLY A 152 -0.65 3.83 28.73
C GLY A 152 0.17 2.59 29.09
N CYS A 153 0.55 1.76 28.13
CA CYS A 153 1.34 0.54 28.34
C CYS A 153 2.86 0.77 28.44
N GLY A 154 3.36 1.97 28.11
CA GLY A 154 4.81 2.25 28.04
C GLY A 154 5.46 1.66 26.77
N VAL A 155 6.80 1.68 26.71
CA VAL A 155 7.61 1.12 25.60
C VAL A 155 8.51 0.00 26.08
N GLU A 156 8.66 -1.03 25.27
CA GLU A 156 9.54 -2.16 25.52
C GLU A 156 11.01 -1.69 25.61
N GLY A 157 11.77 -2.28 26.54
CA GLY A 157 13.11 -1.78 26.90
C GLY A 157 13.14 -0.59 27.87
N GLY A 158 11.98 0.04 28.15
CA GLY A 158 11.80 0.92 29.30
C GLY A 158 11.53 0.14 30.59
N GLU A 159 11.76 0.76 31.76
CA GLU A 159 11.59 0.08 33.06
C GLU A 159 10.12 -0.27 33.41
N ASN A 160 9.12 0.17 32.63
CA ASN A 160 7.70 0.15 33.00
C ASN A 160 6.76 -0.38 31.90
N PHE A 161 7.25 -1.11 30.89
CA PHE A 161 6.34 -1.68 29.88
C PHE A 161 5.39 -2.70 30.53
N ASN A 162 4.09 -2.50 30.37
CA ASN A 162 3.06 -3.48 30.75
C ASN A 162 1.87 -3.36 29.79
N LEU A 163 1.69 -4.41 28.97
CA LEU A 163 0.60 -4.49 28.01
C LEU A 163 -0.79 -4.52 28.68
N GLU A 164 -0.92 -5.04 29.91
CA GLU A 164 -2.19 -5.04 30.66
C GLU A 164 -2.68 -3.63 31.00
N LYS A 165 -1.80 -2.63 30.93
CA LYS A 165 -2.16 -1.21 31.12
C LYS A 165 -2.52 -0.51 29.80
N LEU A 166 -2.54 -1.24 28.68
CA LEU A 166 -2.99 -0.70 27.41
C LEU A 166 -4.45 -0.28 27.53
N ARG A 167 -4.74 0.96 27.14
CA ARG A 167 -6.08 1.55 27.34
C ARG A 167 -7.05 1.27 26.20
N TYR A 168 -6.54 0.85 25.04
CA TYR A 168 -7.31 0.61 23.83
C TYR A 168 -6.77 -0.65 23.16
N HIS A 169 -7.61 -1.68 23.02
CA HIS A 169 -7.24 -2.90 22.28
C HIS A 169 -7.40 -2.75 20.77
N GLN A 170 -7.95 -1.62 20.32
CA GLN A 170 -8.00 -1.25 18.91
C GLN A 170 -7.28 0.07 18.70
N VAL A 171 -6.04 -0.01 18.21
CA VAL A 171 -5.22 1.13 17.82
C VAL A 171 -5.28 1.26 16.30
N ILE A 172 -5.94 2.30 15.81
CA ILE A 172 -6.24 2.48 14.39
C ILE A 172 -5.42 3.65 13.84
N ILE A 173 -4.55 3.39 12.87
CA ILE A 173 -3.83 4.41 12.12
C ILE A 173 -4.72 4.87 10.97
N MET A 174 -5.09 6.15 10.96
CA MET A 174 -5.93 6.75 9.93
C MET A 174 -5.19 7.95 9.31
N THR A 175 -4.58 7.71 8.16
CA THR A 175 -3.72 8.66 7.42
C THR A 175 -4.27 8.89 6.03
N ASP A 176 -3.85 9.98 5.40
CA ASP A 176 -4.23 10.28 4.03
C ASP A 176 -3.63 9.25 3.04
N ALA A 177 -4.24 9.13 1.87
CA ALA A 177 -3.80 8.22 0.81
C ALA A 177 -2.63 8.77 -0.02
N ASP A 178 -2.12 9.96 0.33
CA ASP A 178 -1.03 10.61 -0.35
C ASP A 178 0.36 10.12 0.14
N VAL A 179 1.42 10.68 -0.43
CA VAL A 179 2.80 10.29 -0.13
C VAL A 179 3.17 10.62 1.31
N ASP A 180 2.72 11.76 1.84
CA ASP A 180 3.04 12.17 3.20
C ASP A 180 2.30 11.28 4.24
N GLY A 181 1.05 10.92 3.95
CA GLY A 181 0.26 9.92 4.67
C GLY A 181 0.91 8.54 4.68
N SER A 182 1.42 8.09 3.53
CA SER A 182 2.19 6.85 3.46
C SER A 182 3.46 6.90 4.32
N HIS A 183 4.14 8.05 4.38
CA HIS A 183 5.36 8.23 5.15
C HIS A 183 5.10 8.21 6.66
N ILE A 184 4.10 8.96 7.15
CA ILE A 184 3.75 8.95 8.58
C ILE A 184 3.24 7.57 9.03
N ARG A 185 2.48 6.88 8.17
CA ARG A 185 2.04 5.51 8.40
C ARG A 185 3.23 4.58 8.60
N THR A 186 4.21 4.61 7.70
CA THR A 186 5.43 3.79 7.82
C THR A 186 6.24 4.12 9.08
N LEU A 187 6.35 5.41 9.45
CA LEU A 187 7.00 5.83 10.69
C LEU A 187 6.29 5.28 11.94
N LEU A 188 4.96 5.29 11.96
CA LEU A 188 4.16 4.71 13.04
C LEU A 188 4.31 3.19 13.10
N LEU A 189 4.23 2.50 11.95
CA LEU A 189 4.45 1.05 11.87
C LEU A 189 5.83 0.66 12.41
N THR A 190 6.88 1.39 12.01
CA THR A 190 8.24 1.19 12.51
C THR A 190 8.31 1.43 14.02
N PHE A 191 7.66 2.48 14.53
CA PHE A 191 7.61 2.74 15.97
C PHE A 191 6.94 1.60 16.74
N PHE A 192 5.77 1.13 16.30
CA PHE A 192 5.06 0.03 16.96
C PHE A 192 5.86 -1.27 16.89
N TYR A 193 6.45 -1.57 15.73
CA TYR A 193 7.27 -2.76 15.54
C TYR A 193 8.48 -2.79 16.49
N ARG A 194 9.19 -1.66 16.65
CA ARG A 194 10.40 -1.62 17.48
C ARG A 194 10.14 -1.43 18.96
N GLN A 195 9.11 -0.69 19.33
CA GLN A 195 8.89 -0.25 20.72
C GLN A 195 7.72 -0.98 21.40
N MET A 196 6.81 -1.57 20.63
CA MET A 196 5.61 -2.24 21.14
C MET A 196 5.20 -3.44 20.25
N PRO A 197 6.11 -4.36 19.87
CA PRO A 197 5.78 -5.49 18.99
C PRO A 197 4.65 -6.36 19.54
N GLN A 198 4.53 -6.47 20.87
CA GLN A 198 3.45 -7.23 21.52
C GLN A 198 2.04 -6.72 21.18
N LEU A 199 1.87 -5.44 20.80
CA LEU A 199 0.58 -4.93 20.30
C LEU A 199 0.24 -5.55 18.94
N ILE A 200 1.24 -5.71 18.08
CA ILE A 200 1.09 -6.33 16.76
C ILE A 200 0.83 -7.84 16.93
N ASP A 201 1.57 -8.51 17.81
CA ASP A 201 1.39 -9.94 18.09
C ASP A 201 0.00 -10.28 18.62
N LYS A 202 -0.57 -9.39 19.47
CA LYS A 202 -1.95 -9.52 19.97
C LYS A 202 -2.99 -9.09 18.95
N GLY A 203 -2.58 -8.53 17.81
CA GLY A 203 -3.47 -8.10 16.75
C GLY A 203 -4.26 -6.83 17.09
N TYR A 204 -3.71 -5.94 17.91
CA TYR A 204 -4.36 -4.71 18.37
C TYR A 204 -4.12 -3.50 17.45
N LEU A 205 -3.23 -3.61 16.46
CA LEU A 205 -2.88 -2.54 15.53
C LEU A 205 -3.60 -2.70 14.19
N PHE A 206 -4.26 -1.64 13.73
CA PHE A 206 -5.05 -1.60 12.51
C PHE A 206 -4.73 -0.36 11.67
N ILE A 207 -5.00 -0.44 10.37
CA ILE A 207 -4.95 0.68 9.43
C ILE A 207 -6.36 0.89 8.86
N ALA A 208 -6.88 2.10 8.98
CA ALA A 208 -8.16 2.47 8.38
C ALA A 208 -8.06 2.52 6.84
N GLN A 209 -9.11 2.07 6.16
CA GLN A 209 -9.24 2.11 4.69
C GLN A 209 -10.35 3.08 4.27
N PRO A 210 -10.09 4.41 4.29
CA PRO A 210 -11.07 5.40 3.82
C PRO A 210 -11.34 5.24 2.31
N PRO A 211 -12.55 5.58 1.83
CA PRO A 211 -12.87 5.45 0.41
C PRO A 211 -12.14 6.49 -0.45
N LEU A 212 -11.69 6.08 -1.63
CA LEU A 212 -11.05 6.98 -2.60
C LEU A 212 -12.07 7.80 -3.40
N TYR A 213 -13.28 7.26 -3.61
CA TYR A 213 -14.32 7.90 -4.42
C TYR A 213 -15.66 7.99 -3.72
N LYS A 214 -16.38 9.08 -3.99
CA LYS A 214 -17.80 9.25 -3.73
C LYS A 214 -18.52 9.43 -5.06
N VAL A 215 -19.42 8.51 -5.38
CA VAL A 215 -20.23 8.54 -6.60
C VAL A 215 -21.68 8.81 -6.28
N LYS A 216 -22.23 9.85 -6.90
CA LYS A 216 -23.63 10.25 -6.76
C LYS A 216 -24.36 10.11 -8.10
N LYS A 217 -25.43 9.32 -8.11
CA LYS A 217 -26.35 9.17 -9.27
C LYS A 217 -27.77 9.48 -8.82
N GLY A 218 -28.24 10.68 -9.15
CA GLY A 218 -29.52 11.21 -8.65
C GLY A 218 -29.53 11.33 -7.13
N LYS A 219 -30.38 10.53 -6.46
CA LYS A 219 -30.46 10.46 -4.98
C LYS A 219 -29.59 9.35 -4.36
N LYS A 220 -29.07 8.41 -5.17
CA LYS A 220 -28.22 7.33 -4.67
C LYS A 220 -26.78 7.83 -4.52
N LEU A 221 -26.18 7.51 -3.39
CA LEU A 221 -24.80 7.82 -3.05
C LEU A 221 -24.08 6.49 -2.76
N ARG A 222 -22.86 6.35 -3.27
CA ARG A 222 -22.03 5.18 -3.04
C ARG A 222 -20.58 5.62 -2.82
N TYR A 223 -19.94 5.05 -1.82
CA TYR A 223 -18.52 5.22 -1.55
C TYR A 223 -17.77 4.03 -2.13
N LEU A 224 -16.64 4.25 -2.81
CA LEU A 224 -15.82 3.21 -3.42
C LEU A 224 -14.38 3.34 -2.92
N GLN A 225 -13.78 2.21 -2.58
CA GLN A 225 -12.48 2.13 -1.89
C GLN A 225 -11.32 2.48 -2.81
N ASP A 226 -11.36 2.03 -4.06
CA ASP A 226 -10.25 2.12 -4.99
C ASP A 226 -10.71 2.32 -6.44
N ASN A 227 -9.73 2.36 -7.35
CA ASN A 227 -9.96 2.46 -8.79
C ASN A 227 -10.67 1.22 -9.36
N ASP A 228 -10.40 0.04 -8.82
CA ASP A 228 -10.94 -1.21 -9.32
C ASP A 228 -12.44 -1.33 -9.01
N GLU A 229 -12.85 -0.89 -7.83
CA GLU A 229 -14.26 -0.76 -7.46
C GLU A 229 -14.97 0.30 -8.29
N LEU A 230 -14.32 1.45 -8.57
CA LEU A 230 -14.84 2.45 -9.51
C LEU A 230 -15.05 1.86 -10.90
N ASN A 231 -14.06 1.16 -11.45
CA ASN A 231 -14.14 0.55 -12.77
C ASN A 231 -15.25 -0.50 -12.84
N ARG A 232 -15.32 -1.41 -11.85
CA ARG A 232 -16.41 -2.40 -11.76
C ARG A 232 -17.79 -1.73 -11.68
N TYR A 233 -17.92 -0.66 -10.90
CA TYR A 233 -19.17 0.07 -10.78
C TYR A 233 -19.56 0.78 -12.09
N LEU A 234 -18.60 1.35 -12.81
CA LEU A 234 -18.85 1.95 -14.14
C LEU A 234 -19.25 0.88 -15.16
N ILE A 235 -18.59 -0.28 -15.19
CA ILE A 235 -18.96 -1.42 -16.05
C ILE A 235 -20.39 -1.88 -15.75
N GLU A 236 -20.74 -2.03 -14.48
CA GLU A 236 -22.09 -2.38 -14.06
C GLU A 236 -23.13 -1.35 -14.57
N LEU A 237 -22.87 -0.06 -14.41
CA LEU A 237 -23.78 0.99 -14.85
C LEU A 237 -23.88 1.11 -16.38
N GLY A 238 -22.77 0.92 -17.09
CA GLY A 238 -22.71 1.00 -18.55
C GLY A 238 -23.45 -0.16 -19.23
N THR A 239 -23.30 -1.37 -18.66
CA THR A 239 -23.92 -2.60 -19.20
C THR A 239 -25.36 -2.83 -18.71
N ASP A 240 -25.85 -2.03 -17.77
CA ASP A 240 -27.21 -2.12 -17.27
C ASP A 240 -28.26 -1.81 -18.36
N ASN A 241 -29.22 -2.72 -18.54
CA ASN A 241 -30.26 -2.68 -19.56
C ASN A 241 -29.71 -2.51 -20.99
N VAL A 242 -28.64 -3.23 -21.31
CA VAL A 242 -28.03 -3.25 -22.64
C VAL A 242 -27.90 -4.68 -23.15
N ARG A 243 -28.13 -4.86 -24.45
CA ARG A 243 -27.85 -6.10 -25.18
C ARG A 243 -26.88 -5.80 -26.31
N LEU A 244 -25.79 -6.56 -26.36
CA LEU A 244 -24.86 -6.57 -27.48
C LEU A 244 -25.19 -7.76 -28.38
N SER A 245 -25.27 -7.52 -29.68
CA SER A 245 -25.44 -8.56 -30.69
C SER A 245 -24.42 -8.35 -31.80
N MET A 246 -24.04 -9.43 -32.49
CA MET A 246 -23.03 -9.35 -33.56
C MET A 246 -23.68 -9.33 -34.93
N LYS A 247 -23.15 -8.52 -35.85
CA LYS A 247 -23.71 -8.40 -37.20
C LYS A 247 -23.45 -9.69 -37.98
N GLY A 248 -24.46 -10.57 -38.03
CA GLY A 248 -24.41 -11.85 -38.74
C GLY A 248 -24.26 -13.09 -37.85
N GLY A 249 -24.21 -12.94 -36.52
CA GLY A 249 -24.15 -14.05 -35.55
C GLY A 249 -25.44 -14.21 -34.73
N SER A 250 -25.67 -15.40 -34.18
CA SER A 250 -26.76 -15.67 -33.23
C SER A 250 -26.43 -15.28 -31.78
N THR A 251 -25.16 -14.94 -31.50
CA THR A 251 -24.67 -14.63 -30.16
C THR A 251 -25.20 -13.29 -29.68
N GLN A 252 -25.88 -13.29 -28.54
CA GLN A 252 -26.35 -12.09 -27.85
C GLN A 252 -25.79 -12.09 -26.42
N LEU A 253 -25.21 -10.97 -26.01
CA LEU A 253 -24.63 -10.79 -24.68
C LEU A 253 -25.42 -9.72 -23.91
N SER A 254 -25.79 -10.03 -22.69
CA SER A 254 -26.47 -9.11 -21.76
C SER A 254 -26.23 -9.55 -20.33
N GLY A 255 -26.23 -8.63 -19.36
CA GLY A 255 -25.95 -8.97 -17.97
C GLY A 255 -24.49 -9.43 -17.79
N GLU A 256 -24.29 -10.53 -17.07
CA GLU A 256 -22.95 -10.99 -16.67
C GLU A 256 -21.99 -11.26 -17.84
N PRO A 257 -22.39 -11.97 -18.93
CA PRO A 257 -21.52 -12.13 -20.10
C PRO A 257 -21.04 -10.81 -20.73
N LEU A 258 -21.88 -9.77 -20.72
CA LEU A 258 -21.52 -8.45 -21.25
C LEU A 258 -20.58 -7.70 -20.27
N ARG A 259 -20.78 -7.86 -18.95
CA ARG A 259 -19.86 -7.32 -17.94
C ARG A 259 -18.48 -7.92 -18.07
N ASN A 260 -18.40 -9.24 -18.26
CA ASN A 260 -17.13 -9.95 -18.45
C ASN A 260 -16.42 -9.47 -19.71
N LEU A 261 -17.14 -9.36 -20.84
CA LEU A 261 -16.58 -8.78 -22.06
C LEU A 261 -16.03 -7.37 -21.83
N LEU A 262 -16.79 -6.48 -21.17
CA LEU A 262 -16.32 -5.10 -20.94
C LEU A 262 -15.14 -5.05 -19.97
N THR A 263 -15.06 -6.00 -19.03
CA THR A 263 -13.92 -6.17 -18.12
C THR A 263 -12.68 -6.56 -18.91
N ASP A 264 -12.79 -7.55 -19.80
CA ASP A 264 -11.72 -7.99 -20.68
C ASP A 264 -11.26 -6.88 -21.63
N VAL A 265 -12.19 -6.13 -22.22
CA VAL A 265 -11.89 -4.95 -23.07
C VAL A 265 -11.16 -3.87 -22.26
N THR A 266 -11.60 -3.60 -21.03
CA THR A 266 -10.95 -2.60 -20.16
C THR A 266 -9.53 -3.04 -19.79
N ARG A 267 -9.34 -4.33 -19.46
CA ARG A 267 -8.03 -4.91 -19.18
C ARG A 267 -7.11 -4.86 -20.41
N PHE A 268 -7.63 -5.19 -21.58
CA PHE A 268 -6.90 -5.11 -22.85
C PHE A 268 -6.38 -3.68 -23.10
N ARG A 269 -7.21 -2.66 -22.87
CA ARG A 269 -6.82 -1.25 -22.99
C ARG A 269 -5.73 -0.85 -22.00
N LEU A 270 -5.89 -1.20 -20.72
CA LEU A 270 -4.90 -0.88 -19.68
C LEU A 270 -3.54 -1.52 -19.97
N LEU A 271 -3.52 -2.77 -20.41
CA LEU A 271 -2.29 -3.45 -20.82
C LEU A 271 -1.63 -2.77 -22.03
N LEU A 272 -2.41 -2.38 -23.05
CA LEU A 272 -1.88 -1.63 -24.18
C LEU A 272 -1.32 -0.26 -23.79
N GLU A 273 -1.98 0.46 -22.89
CA GLU A 273 -1.51 1.75 -22.35
C GLU A 273 -0.19 1.58 -21.60
N ASN A 274 -0.10 0.58 -20.73
CA ASN A 274 1.11 0.26 -19.97
C ASN A 274 2.29 -0.11 -20.89
N ILE A 275 2.06 -0.91 -21.93
CA ILE A 275 3.09 -1.23 -22.94
C ILE A 275 3.45 0.03 -23.76
N GLY A 276 2.46 0.90 -23.97
CA GLY A 276 2.55 2.19 -24.66
C GLY A 276 3.52 3.21 -24.08
N HIS A 277 4.05 3.00 -22.88
CA HIS A 277 5.12 3.84 -22.33
C HIS A 277 6.47 3.65 -23.04
N ARG A 278 6.70 2.48 -23.66
CA ARG A 278 7.98 2.14 -24.32
C ARG A 278 7.87 2.02 -25.83
N VAL A 279 6.71 1.60 -26.33
CA VAL A 279 6.46 1.36 -27.75
C VAL A 279 5.21 2.10 -28.21
N ASP A 280 4.89 2.05 -29.50
CA ASP A 280 3.63 2.62 -30.01
C ASP A 280 2.46 1.64 -29.77
N PRO A 281 1.44 2.01 -28.97
CA PRO A 281 0.27 1.17 -28.73
C PRO A 281 -0.43 0.70 -30.00
N LEU A 282 -0.48 1.53 -31.05
CA LEU A 282 -1.16 1.19 -32.31
C LEU A 282 -0.46 0.05 -33.05
N VAL A 283 0.87 0.00 -32.95
CA VAL A 283 1.66 -1.11 -33.54
C VAL A 283 1.38 -2.40 -32.78
N VAL A 284 1.34 -2.34 -31.44
CA VAL A 284 1.08 -3.51 -30.59
C VAL A 284 -0.37 -3.99 -30.75
N GLU A 285 -1.34 -3.08 -30.81
CA GLU A 285 -2.74 -3.39 -31.09
C GLU A 285 -2.87 -4.13 -32.42
N ALA A 286 -2.27 -3.60 -33.49
CA ALA A 286 -2.31 -4.22 -34.81
C ALA A 286 -1.58 -5.58 -34.86
N LEU A 287 -0.51 -5.74 -34.09
CA LEU A 287 0.23 -6.99 -33.95
C LEU A 287 -0.64 -8.10 -33.35
N VAL A 288 -1.45 -7.76 -32.35
CA VAL A 288 -2.34 -8.70 -31.66
C VAL A 288 -3.63 -8.94 -32.44
N THR A 289 -4.19 -7.89 -33.06
CA THR A 289 -5.54 -7.96 -33.65
C THR A 289 -5.57 -8.40 -35.11
N ILE A 290 -4.52 -8.10 -35.88
CA ILE A 290 -4.50 -8.29 -37.34
C ILE A 290 -3.40 -9.26 -37.75
N ALA A 291 -2.16 -9.02 -37.30
CA ALA A 291 -1.01 -9.79 -37.78
C ALA A 291 -0.90 -11.19 -37.16
N ASP A 292 -1.26 -11.35 -35.87
CA ASP A 292 -1.15 -12.59 -35.08
C ASP A 292 0.23 -13.30 -35.22
N LEU A 293 1.30 -12.52 -35.36
CA LEU A 293 2.65 -13.01 -35.61
C LEU A 293 3.27 -13.62 -34.35
N LYS A 294 3.62 -14.91 -34.36
CA LYS A 294 4.22 -15.60 -33.19
C LYS A 294 5.75 -15.64 -33.28
N GLU A 295 6.39 -15.95 -32.17
CA GLU A 295 7.85 -16.05 -32.05
C GLU A 295 8.48 -16.99 -33.10
N ALA A 296 7.83 -18.12 -33.38
CA ALA A 296 8.29 -19.10 -34.36
C ALA A 296 8.28 -18.55 -35.80
N ASP A 297 7.40 -17.58 -36.08
CA ASP A 297 7.26 -16.97 -37.40
C ASP A 297 8.40 -16.02 -37.74
N LEU A 298 9.21 -15.62 -36.76
CA LEU A 298 10.40 -14.79 -36.99
C LEU A 298 11.50 -15.48 -37.81
N THR A 299 11.38 -16.78 -38.07
CA THR A 299 12.30 -17.50 -38.98
C THR A 299 11.91 -17.36 -40.46
N ASP A 300 10.67 -16.96 -40.75
CA ASP A 300 10.12 -16.84 -42.09
C ASP A 300 10.03 -15.37 -42.51
N ARG A 301 10.93 -14.97 -43.43
CA ARG A 301 10.99 -13.60 -43.95
C ARG A 301 9.68 -13.15 -44.57
N THR A 302 9.00 -14.03 -45.30
CA THR A 302 7.77 -13.69 -46.03
C THR A 302 6.63 -13.41 -45.05
N ARG A 303 6.54 -14.16 -43.94
CA ARG A 303 5.56 -13.86 -42.88
C ARG A 303 5.85 -12.53 -42.18
N VAL A 304 7.11 -12.24 -41.91
CA VAL A 304 7.52 -10.97 -41.29
C VAL A 304 7.20 -9.78 -42.20
N GLU A 305 7.52 -9.87 -43.49
CA GLU A 305 7.20 -8.83 -44.49
C GLU A 305 5.68 -8.60 -44.60
N ALA A 306 4.88 -9.67 -44.65
CA ALA A 306 3.42 -9.58 -44.68
C ALA A 306 2.84 -8.96 -43.41
N ALA A 307 3.38 -9.31 -42.23
CA ALA A 307 2.97 -8.71 -40.96
C ALA A 307 3.25 -7.21 -40.94
N ILE A 308 4.45 -6.78 -41.34
CA ILE A 308 4.82 -5.36 -41.40
C ILE A 308 3.87 -4.58 -42.29
N GLU A 309 3.52 -5.09 -43.47
CA GLU A 309 2.58 -4.42 -44.38
C GLU A 309 1.20 -4.19 -43.73
N LEU A 310 0.70 -5.20 -42.99
CA LEU A 310 -0.55 -5.09 -42.23
C LEU A 310 -0.46 -4.04 -41.12
N LEU A 311 0.65 -4.03 -40.37
CA LEU A 311 0.90 -3.08 -39.29
C LEU A 311 0.97 -1.65 -39.82
N GLU A 312 1.76 -1.40 -40.87
CA GLU A 312 1.88 -0.08 -41.49
C GLU A 312 0.53 0.44 -41.98
N LYS A 313 -0.24 -0.42 -42.65
CA LYS A 313 -1.57 -0.06 -43.15
C LYS A 313 -2.52 0.32 -42.01
N HIS A 314 -2.51 -0.43 -40.91
CA HIS A 314 -3.35 -0.14 -39.75
C HIS A 314 -2.99 1.19 -39.09
N VAL A 315 -1.69 1.41 -38.83
CA VAL A 315 -1.21 2.65 -38.19
C VAL A 315 -1.54 3.87 -39.07
N ARG A 316 -1.29 3.79 -40.39
CA ARG A 316 -1.61 4.89 -41.32
C ARG A 316 -3.11 5.20 -41.42
N ALA A 317 -3.97 4.19 -41.24
CA ALA A 317 -5.41 4.39 -41.25
C ALA A 317 -5.91 5.15 -40.01
N LYS A 318 -5.31 4.91 -38.83
CA LYS A 318 -5.71 5.54 -37.56
C LYS A 318 -4.99 6.87 -37.28
N ARG A 319 -3.75 7.04 -37.75
CA ARG A 319 -2.94 8.24 -37.50
C ARG A 319 -2.29 8.76 -38.79
N PRO A 320 -2.59 10.01 -39.21
CA PRO A 320 -1.90 10.63 -40.33
C PRO A 320 -0.47 11.02 -39.91
N GLY A 321 0.51 10.20 -40.26
CA GLY A 321 1.92 10.41 -39.95
C GLY A 321 2.83 9.50 -40.77
N ASN A 322 4.13 9.79 -40.76
CA ASN A 322 5.11 8.90 -41.39
C ASN A 322 5.26 7.62 -40.56
N VAL A 323 5.21 6.49 -41.26
CA VAL A 323 5.49 5.16 -40.73
C VAL A 323 6.61 4.58 -41.58
N GLU A 324 7.73 4.28 -40.93
CA GLU A 324 8.92 3.68 -41.53
C GLU A 324 9.16 2.32 -40.86
N ALA A 325 9.18 1.24 -41.65
CA ALA A 325 9.57 -0.07 -41.17
C ALA A 325 10.91 -0.52 -41.74
N SER A 326 11.72 -1.22 -40.93
CA SER A 326 12.94 -1.89 -41.36
C SER A 326 13.02 -3.31 -40.78
N ILE A 327 13.65 -4.21 -41.54
CA ILE A 327 13.89 -5.59 -41.13
C ILE A 327 15.38 -5.80 -40.97
N GLU A 328 15.78 -6.40 -39.86
CA GLU A 328 17.14 -6.82 -39.58
C GLU A 328 17.16 -8.33 -39.28
N ARG A 329 18.23 -9.02 -39.69
CA ARG A 329 18.44 -10.42 -39.32
C ARG A 329 19.34 -10.48 -38.09
N ASP A 330 18.90 -11.19 -37.07
CA ASP A 330 19.73 -11.61 -35.96
C ASP A 330 20.53 -12.85 -36.39
N GLU A 331 21.83 -12.65 -36.63
CA GLU A 331 22.74 -13.70 -37.09
C GLU A 331 23.05 -14.74 -36.00
N GLU A 332 22.92 -14.39 -34.70
CA GLU A 332 23.23 -15.30 -33.60
C GLU A 332 22.12 -16.34 -33.39
N HIS A 333 20.87 -15.95 -33.62
CA HIS A 333 19.68 -16.79 -33.34
C HIS A 333 18.92 -17.25 -34.60
N ASP A 334 19.43 -16.89 -35.78
CA ASP A 334 18.84 -17.17 -37.10
C ASP A 334 17.35 -16.77 -37.20
N ARG A 335 17.04 -15.55 -36.76
CA ARG A 335 15.69 -14.99 -36.74
C ARG A 335 15.68 -13.57 -37.27
N TYR A 336 14.54 -13.11 -37.75
CA TYR A 336 14.31 -11.72 -38.11
C TYR A 336 13.80 -10.94 -36.90
N LYS A 337 14.25 -9.69 -36.79
CA LYS A 337 13.64 -8.66 -35.98
C LYS A 337 13.25 -7.51 -36.89
N PHE A 338 12.24 -6.75 -36.51
CA PHE A 338 11.84 -5.59 -37.30
C PHE A 338 11.52 -4.41 -36.41
N VAL A 339 11.69 -3.23 -36.97
CA VAL A 339 11.53 -1.96 -36.28
C VAL A 339 10.50 -1.15 -37.03
N ILE A 340 9.49 -0.64 -36.33
CA ILE A 340 8.50 0.27 -36.86
C ILE A 340 8.66 1.61 -36.13
N ALA A 341 9.09 2.62 -36.88
CA ALA A 341 9.14 4.00 -36.40
C ALA A 341 7.87 4.73 -36.82
N THR A 342 7.16 5.28 -35.84
CA THR A 342 5.94 6.07 -36.03
C THR A 342 6.18 7.51 -35.57
N GLN A 343 5.50 8.46 -36.21
CA GLN A 343 5.56 9.87 -35.84
C GLN A 343 4.17 10.42 -35.53
N ASP A 344 4.02 11.05 -34.36
CA ASP A 344 2.78 11.73 -33.93
C ASP A 344 3.09 13.12 -33.40
N GLY A 345 2.54 14.16 -34.02
CA GLY A 345 2.64 15.55 -33.54
C GLY A 345 4.05 16.06 -33.24
N GLY A 346 5.09 15.48 -33.86
CA GLY A 346 6.51 15.80 -33.61
C GLY A 346 7.27 14.79 -32.74
N THR A 347 6.57 13.89 -32.03
CA THR A 347 7.18 12.81 -31.25
C THR A 347 7.42 11.60 -32.15
N ARG A 348 8.68 11.17 -32.27
CA ARG A 348 9.05 9.91 -32.95
C ARG A 348 9.10 8.78 -31.93
N ARG A 349 8.32 7.73 -32.16
CA ARG A 349 8.38 6.48 -31.37
C ARG A 349 8.98 5.38 -32.23
N VAL A 350 9.78 4.53 -31.62
CA VAL A 350 10.43 3.40 -32.30
C VAL A 350 10.01 2.14 -31.58
N THR A 351 9.35 1.25 -32.30
CA THR A 351 8.85 -0.03 -31.78
C THR A 351 9.68 -1.15 -32.40
N THR A 352 10.52 -1.79 -31.60
CA THR A 352 11.27 -2.98 -32.01
C THR A 352 10.48 -4.22 -31.65
N ILE A 353 10.26 -5.09 -32.63
CA ILE A 353 9.61 -6.38 -32.46
C ILE A 353 10.65 -7.47 -32.78
N ASP A 354 11.06 -8.16 -31.73
CA ASP A 354 12.00 -9.27 -31.72
C ASP A 354 11.43 -10.46 -30.93
N PHE A 355 12.23 -11.51 -30.74
CA PHE A 355 11.80 -12.69 -30.01
C PHE A 355 11.41 -12.38 -28.55
N ASP A 356 12.18 -11.53 -27.87
CA ASP A 356 11.94 -11.18 -26.47
C ASP A 356 10.64 -10.38 -26.33
N PHE A 357 10.37 -9.46 -27.26
CA PHE A 357 9.10 -8.74 -27.31
C PHE A 357 7.92 -9.69 -27.55
N LEU A 358 8.05 -10.63 -28.49
CA LEU A 358 6.97 -11.56 -28.83
C LEU A 358 6.68 -12.60 -27.74
N SER A 359 7.71 -12.97 -26.95
CA SER A 359 7.63 -13.90 -25.83
C SER A 359 7.33 -13.24 -24.48
N ALA A 360 7.26 -11.91 -24.43
CA ALA A 360 6.93 -11.18 -23.22
C ALA A 360 5.54 -11.57 -22.67
N GLY A 361 5.46 -11.81 -21.36
CA GLY A 361 4.22 -12.22 -20.69
C GLY A 361 3.03 -11.29 -20.95
N ASN A 362 3.27 -9.97 -20.96
CA ASN A 362 2.24 -8.97 -21.21
C ASN A 362 1.63 -9.09 -22.63
N LEU A 363 2.42 -9.46 -23.65
CA LEU A 363 1.91 -9.66 -25.00
C LEU A 363 1.12 -10.98 -25.12
N SER A 364 1.59 -12.03 -24.46
CA SER A 364 0.86 -13.30 -24.37
C SER A 364 -0.52 -13.11 -23.72
N GLU A 365 -0.60 -12.33 -22.65
CA GLU A 365 -1.84 -11.96 -22.00
C GLU A 365 -2.78 -11.17 -22.92
N LEU A 366 -2.26 -10.16 -23.63
CA LEU A 366 -3.04 -9.40 -24.62
C LEU A 366 -3.64 -10.31 -25.71
N ARG A 367 -2.87 -11.27 -26.21
CA ARG A 367 -3.35 -12.25 -27.20
C ARG A 367 -4.46 -13.12 -26.63
N GLN A 368 -4.29 -13.63 -25.41
CA GLN A 368 -5.29 -14.49 -24.78
C GLN A 368 -6.62 -13.74 -24.60
N ILE A 369 -6.56 -12.49 -24.11
CA ILE A 369 -7.74 -11.64 -23.96
C ILE A 369 -8.40 -11.40 -25.33
N TYR A 370 -7.62 -10.98 -26.33
CA TYR A 370 -8.17 -10.70 -27.66
C TYR A 370 -8.79 -11.94 -28.33
N GLN A 371 -8.17 -13.12 -28.19
CA GLN A 371 -8.74 -14.37 -28.68
C GLN A 371 -10.07 -14.71 -28.01
N GLY A 372 -10.19 -14.48 -26.70
CA GLY A 372 -11.45 -14.63 -25.97
C GLY A 372 -12.53 -13.70 -26.51
N ILE A 373 -12.18 -12.43 -26.75
CA ILE A 373 -13.10 -11.45 -27.33
C ILE A 373 -13.51 -11.85 -28.76
N ARG A 374 -12.55 -12.23 -29.61
CA ARG A 374 -12.80 -12.66 -30.99
C ARG A 374 -13.66 -13.91 -31.08
N ALA A 375 -13.56 -14.82 -30.11
CA ALA A 375 -14.39 -16.03 -30.04
C ALA A 375 -15.88 -15.70 -29.83
N LEU A 376 -16.20 -14.56 -29.24
CA LEU A 376 -17.58 -14.10 -29.10
C LEU A 376 -18.12 -13.62 -30.47
N GLY A 377 -17.24 -13.12 -31.33
CA GLY A 377 -17.39 -12.84 -32.76
C GLY A 377 -16.77 -11.50 -33.18
N GLU A 378 -16.94 -11.12 -34.44
CA GLU A 378 -16.22 -10.00 -35.06
C GLU A 378 -17.09 -8.73 -35.19
N PRO A 379 -16.48 -7.52 -35.10
CA PRO A 379 -17.17 -6.26 -35.36
C PRO A 379 -17.70 -6.17 -36.81
N PRO A 380 -18.69 -5.28 -37.08
CA PRO A 380 -19.27 -4.31 -36.16
C PRO A 380 -20.34 -4.93 -35.24
N PHE A 381 -20.46 -4.37 -34.05
CA PHE A 381 -21.43 -4.79 -33.04
C PHE A 381 -22.73 -3.98 -33.14
N LEU A 382 -23.83 -4.58 -32.73
CA LEU A 382 -25.16 -3.95 -32.66
C LEU A 382 -25.57 -3.84 -31.19
N LEU A 383 -25.56 -2.62 -30.67
CA LEU A 383 -25.91 -2.30 -29.30
C LEU A 383 -27.40 -1.93 -29.22
N THR A 384 -28.17 -2.63 -28.38
CA THR A 384 -29.60 -2.37 -28.19
C THR A 384 -29.86 -2.02 -26.73
N VAL A 385 -30.53 -0.88 -26.49
CA VAL A 385 -30.99 -0.51 -25.15
C VAL A 385 -32.28 -1.25 -24.85
N LEU A 386 -32.36 -1.87 -23.67
CA LEU A 386 -33.52 -2.61 -23.22
C LEU A 386 -34.38 -1.75 -22.27
N ASP A 387 -35.69 -1.99 -22.27
CA ASP A 387 -36.61 -1.49 -21.24
C ASP A 387 -36.58 -2.36 -19.98
N LYS A 388 -37.40 -2.01 -18.98
CA LYS A 388 -37.51 -2.75 -17.71
C LYS A 388 -38.08 -4.18 -17.88
N GLU A 389 -38.72 -4.47 -19.01
CA GLU A 389 -39.27 -5.78 -19.36
C GLU A 389 -38.29 -6.59 -20.24
N GLY A 390 -37.10 -6.05 -20.52
CA GLY A 390 -36.07 -6.68 -21.34
C GLY A 390 -36.32 -6.60 -22.85
N LYS A 391 -37.26 -5.77 -23.30
CA LYS A 391 -37.57 -5.54 -24.71
C LYS A 391 -36.75 -4.38 -25.28
N PRO A 392 -36.46 -4.37 -26.60
CA PRO A 392 -35.77 -3.25 -27.24
C PRO A 392 -36.54 -1.93 -27.03
N ALA A 393 -35.90 -0.98 -26.35
CA ALA A 393 -36.40 0.37 -26.13
C ALA A 393 -35.96 1.37 -27.22
N SER A 394 -34.97 0.99 -28.03
CA SER A 394 -34.44 1.76 -29.15
C SER A 394 -34.06 0.85 -30.31
N GLU A 395 -33.90 1.42 -31.50
CA GLU A 395 -33.27 0.71 -32.61
C GLU A 395 -31.82 0.35 -32.26
N PRO A 396 -31.28 -0.77 -32.78
CA PRO A 396 -29.89 -1.14 -32.56
C PRO A 396 -28.93 -0.11 -33.16
N SER A 397 -28.00 0.41 -32.36
CA SER A 397 -26.93 1.29 -32.84
C SER A 397 -25.72 0.46 -33.27
N GLU A 398 -25.18 0.73 -34.46
CA GLU A 398 -23.97 0.09 -34.95
C GLU A 398 -22.72 0.68 -34.30
N VAL A 399 -21.85 -0.20 -33.80
CA VAL A 399 -20.60 0.11 -33.11
C VAL A 399 -19.47 -0.54 -33.89
N ALA A 400 -18.54 0.28 -34.38
CA ALA A 400 -17.56 -0.14 -35.39
C ALA A 400 -16.52 -1.14 -34.87
N ASP A 401 -16.08 -1.01 -33.63
CA ASP A 401 -15.00 -1.81 -33.04
C ASP A 401 -15.08 -1.85 -31.50
N LEU A 402 -14.11 -2.50 -30.85
CA LEU A 402 -14.04 -2.63 -29.39
C LEU A 402 -13.79 -1.29 -28.69
N GLU A 403 -13.06 -0.38 -29.34
CA GLU A 403 -12.76 0.96 -28.82
C GLU A 403 -14.05 1.79 -28.74
N ALA A 404 -14.83 1.80 -29.82
CA ALA A 404 -16.13 2.44 -29.89
C ALA A 404 -17.14 1.80 -28.92
N LEU A 405 -17.09 0.48 -28.73
CA LEU A 405 -17.95 -0.22 -27.76
C LEU A 405 -17.66 0.23 -26.33
N TRP A 406 -16.38 0.27 -25.96
CA TRP A 406 -15.96 0.75 -24.65
C TRP A 406 -16.36 2.22 -24.45
N ALA A 407 -16.10 3.08 -25.43
CA ALA A 407 -16.40 4.51 -25.34
C ALA A 407 -17.90 4.80 -25.18
N GLU A 408 -18.75 4.06 -25.90
CA GLU A 408 -20.20 4.20 -25.79
C GLU A 408 -20.71 3.74 -24.40
N LEU A 409 -20.21 2.60 -23.91
CA LEU A 409 -20.62 2.06 -22.61
C LEU A 409 -20.08 2.89 -21.43
N ASP A 410 -18.85 3.41 -21.50
CA ASP A 410 -18.29 4.31 -20.49
C ASP A 410 -19.02 5.67 -20.47
N SER A 411 -19.28 6.26 -21.64
CA SER A 411 -20.08 7.48 -21.77
C SER A 411 -21.47 7.31 -21.15
N ARG A 412 -22.14 6.19 -21.43
CA ARG A 412 -23.42 5.82 -20.82
C ARG A 412 -23.30 5.65 -19.31
N ALA A 413 -22.24 4.99 -18.83
CA ALA A 413 -22.01 4.78 -17.40
C ALA A 413 -21.86 6.10 -16.65
N ARG A 414 -21.12 7.07 -17.23
CA ARG A 414 -20.82 8.38 -16.63
C ARG A 414 -21.94 9.41 -16.76
N LYS A 415 -22.90 9.19 -17.67
CA LYS A 415 -24.00 10.13 -17.90
C LYS A 415 -24.81 10.39 -16.62
N GLY A 416 -24.73 11.62 -16.13
CA GLY A 416 -25.44 12.07 -14.92
C GLY A 416 -24.83 11.58 -13.60
N LEU A 417 -23.59 11.07 -13.61
CA LEU A 417 -22.83 10.77 -12.40
C LEU A 417 -22.03 11.98 -11.95
N GLY A 418 -22.14 12.31 -10.66
CA GLY A 418 -21.16 13.14 -9.97
C GLY A 418 -20.13 12.23 -9.30
N ILE A 419 -18.89 12.23 -9.79
CA ILE A 419 -17.78 11.50 -9.19
C ILE A 419 -16.88 12.52 -8.49
N GLN A 420 -16.72 12.36 -7.19
CA GLN A 420 -15.77 13.12 -6.39
C GLN A 420 -14.68 12.16 -5.91
N ARG A 421 -13.41 12.51 -6.15
CA ARG A 421 -12.25 11.81 -5.61
C ARG A 421 -11.82 12.53 -4.33
N TYR A 422 -11.63 11.79 -3.25
CA TYR A 422 -11.04 12.34 -2.03
C TYR A 422 -9.52 12.34 -2.15
N LYS A 423 -8.90 13.49 -1.91
CA LYS A 423 -7.43 13.61 -1.86
C LYS A 423 -6.87 13.46 -0.45
N GLY A 424 -7.68 13.79 0.56
CA GLY A 424 -7.33 13.63 1.97
C GLY A 424 -8.56 13.56 2.85
N LEU A 425 -8.39 13.06 4.06
CA LEU A 425 -9.44 12.86 5.06
C LEU A 425 -10.12 14.18 5.46
N GLY A 426 -9.40 15.30 5.37
CA GLY A 426 -9.94 16.63 5.66
C GLY A 426 -10.99 17.14 4.66
N GLU A 427 -11.13 16.50 3.50
CA GLU A 427 -12.18 16.82 2.52
C GLU A 427 -13.53 16.20 2.86
N MET A 428 -13.54 15.24 3.79
CA MET A 428 -14.75 14.58 4.26
C MET A 428 -15.37 15.36 5.41
N ASN A 429 -16.69 15.56 5.34
CA ASN A 429 -17.43 16.09 6.49
C ASN A 429 -17.47 15.05 7.62
N PRO A 430 -17.69 15.45 8.89
CA PRO A 430 -17.70 14.53 10.03
C PRO A 430 -18.65 13.33 9.86
N ASP A 431 -19.84 13.55 9.31
CA ASP A 431 -20.82 12.47 9.07
C ASP A 431 -20.32 11.48 8.00
N GLU A 432 -19.68 11.98 6.94
CA GLU A 432 -19.11 11.13 5.89
C GLU A 432 -17.97 10.29 6.45
N LEU A 433 -17.07 10.91 7.23
CA LEU A 433 -15.94 10.23 7.85
C LEU A 433 -16.42 9.14 8.84
N TRP A 434 -17.50 9.41 9.57
CA TRP A 434 -18.16 8.41 10.41
C TRP A 434 -18.66 7.23 9.57
N GLU A 435 -19.57 7.50 8.63
CA GLU A 435 -20.24 6.48 7.82
C GLU A 435 -19.29 5.59 7.03
N THR A 436 -18.12 6.12 6.62
CA THR A 436 -17.19 5.39 5.75
C THR A 436 -16.04 4.74 6.49
N THR A 437 -15.53 5.37 7.56
CA THR A 437 -14.20 5.05 8.09
C THR A 437 -14.21 4.77 9.59
N MET A 438 -15.21 5.24 10.33
CA MET A 438 -15.23 5.12 11.80
C MET A 438 -16.34 4.25 12.36
N ASP A 439 -17.46 4.11 11.65
CA ASP A 439 -18.59 3.29 12.07
C ASP A 439 -18.22 1.79 12.07
N PRO A 440 -18.28 1.08 13.22
CA PRO A 440 -17.95 -0.33 13.31
C PRO A 440 -18.73 -1.25 12.35
N ASP A 441 -19.93 -0.85 11.95
CA ASP A 441 -20.80 -1.68 11.10
C ASP A 441 -20.44 -1.58 9.60
N THR A 442 -19.77 -0.51 9.17
CA THR A 442 -19.49 -0.24 7.74
C THR A 442 -18.00 -0.09 7.42
N ARG A 443 -17.17 0.25 8.40
CA ARG A 443 -15.75 0.51 8.19
C ARG A 443 -14.99 -0.74 7.75
N THR A 444 -13.94 -0.52 6.97
CA THR A 444 -12.95 -1.55 6.65
C THR A 444 -11.63 -1.23 7.34
N LEU A 445 -11.14 -2.18 8.14
CA LEU A 445 -9.86 -2.08 8.82
C LEU A 445 -8.92 -3.17 8.33
N LEU A 446 -7.67 -2.81 8.07
CA LEU A 446 -6.60 -3.77 7.79
C LEU A 446 -5.83 -4.04 9.09
N GLN A 447 -5.86 -5.27 9.58
CA GLN A 447 -5.07 -5.67 10.75
C GLN A 447 -3.61 -5.83 10.37
N VAL A 448 -2.71 -5.19 11.12
CA VAL A 448 -1.26 -5.25 10.87
C VAL A 448 -0.70 -6.54 11.45
N ARG A 449 0.06 -7.30 10.65
CA ARG A 449 0.82 -8.47 11.08
C ARG A 449 2.31 -8.12 11.22
N ILE A 450 3.05 -8.97 11.93
CA ILE A 450 4.50 -8.80 12.14
C ILE A 450 5.24 -8.77 10.79
N GLU A 451 4.82 -9.63 9.85
CA GLU A 451 5.36 -9.69 8.48
C GLU A 451 5.21 -8.34 7.77
N ASP A 452 4.02 -7.74 7.84
CA ASP A 452 3.73 -6.45 7.21
C ASP A 452 4.58 -5.31 7.84
N ALA A 453 4.86 -5.41 9.15
CA ALA A 453 5.68 -4.45 9.87
C ALA A 453 7.19 -4.58 9.55
N LEU A 454 7.66 -5.80 9.32
CA LEU A 454 9.01 -6.11 8.83
C LEU A 454 9.22 -5.57 7.41
N GLU A 455 8.28 -5.83 6.50
CA GLU A 455 8.33 -5.31 5.12
C GLU A 455 8.37 -3.78 5.11
N ALA A 456 7.55 -3.14 5.96
CA ALA A 456 7.58 -1.69 6.13
C ALA A 456 8.93 -1.16 6.66
N GLU A 457 9.60 -1.88 7.57
CA GLU A 457 10.95 -1.54 8.06
C GLU A 457 11.99 -1.67 6.94
N GLU A 458 11.98 -2.77 6.16
CA GLU A 458 12.91 -2.99 5.05
C GLU A 458 12.75 -1.91 3.97
N LEU A 459 11.51 -1.64 3.54
CA LEU A 459 11.18 -0.54 2.62
C LEU A 459 11.73 0.79 3.13
N PHE A 460 11.53 1.07 4.41
CA PHE A 460 11.97 2.32 5.02
C PHE A 460 13.50 2.40 5.16
N SER A 461 14.17 1.29 5.47
CA SER A 461 15.64 1.19 5.52
C SER A 461 16.27 1.42 4.14
N VAL A 462 15.65 0.90 3.08
CA VAL A 462 16.09 1.14 1.70
C VAL A 462 15.84 2.59 1.29
N LEU A 463 14.66 3.14 1.55
CA LEU A 463 14.28 4.48 1.12
C LEU A 463 14.94 5.60 1.94
N MET A 464 15.26 5.36 3.22
CA MET A 464 15.76 6.38 4.15
C MET A 464 17.14 6.06 4.74
N GLY A 465 17.75 4.93 4.38
CA GLY A 465 19.10 4.53 4.78
C GLY A 465 20.20 5.33 4.08
N ASP A 466 21.42 5.29 4.61
CA ASP A 466 22.53 6.12 4.14
C ASP A 466 23.08 5.69 2.76
N GLN A 467 22.66 4.53 2.25
CA GLN A 467 23.11 4.01 0.97
C GLN A 467 22.27 4.56 -0.19
N VAL A 468 22.91 5.32 -1.08
CA VAL A 468 22.27 5.93 -2.25
C VAL A 468 21.91 4.89 -3.31
N GLU A 469 22.77 3.89 -3.53
CA GLU A 469 22.59 2.90 -4.61
C GLU A 469 21.36 2.00 -4.43
N PRO A 470 21.12 1.39 -3.26
CA PRO A 470 19.91 0.60 -3.01
C PRO A 470 18.64 1.44 -3.14
N ARG A 471 18.66 2.69 -2.67
CA ARG A 471 17.55 3.64 -2.82
C ARG A 471 17.28 3.95 -4.28
N ARG A 472 18.32 4.24 -5.06
CA ARG A 472 18.22 4.54 -6.48
C ARG A 472 17.69 3.35 -7.27
N ALA A 473 18.23 2.15 -7.03
CA ALA A 473 17.76 0.91 -7.65
C ALA A 473 16.31 0.61 -7.28
N PHE A 474 15.92 0.86 -6.02
CA PHE A 474 14.53 0.71 -5.57
C PHE A 474 13.60 1.70 -6.27
N ILE A 475 13.96 2.98 -6.36
CA ILE A 475 13.18 3.99 -7.10
C ILE A 475 13.10 3.64 -8.58
N GLU A 476 14.19 3.22 -9.21
CA GLU A 476 14.21 2.87 -10.64
C GLU A 476 13.40 1.60 -10.95
N SER A 477 13.44 0.58 -10.07
CA SER A 477 12.66 -0.65 -10.21
C SER A 477 11.18 -0.48 -9.89
N ASN A 478 10.84 0.37 -8.92
CA ASN A 478 9.45 0.61 -8.51
C ASN A 478 8.80 1.81 -9.19
N ALA A 479 9.55 2.68 -9.88
CA ALA A 479 8.99 3.74 -10.73
C ALA A 479 8.05 3.18 -11.80
N LEU A 480 8.23 1.92 -12.19
CA LEU A 480 7.35 1.17 -13.10
C LEU A 480 5.99 0.82 -12.47
N ASN A 481 5.89 0.77 -11.14
CA ASN A 481 4.68 0.44 -10.38
C ASN A 481 3.96 1.68 -9.80
N VAL A 482 4.58 2.87 -9.86
CA VAL A 482 3.95 4.13 -9.44
C VAL A 482 2.94 4.55 -10.50
N THR A 483 1.73 4.00 -10.41
CA THR A 483 0.62 4.26 -11.34
C THR A 483 -0.17 5.52 -11.04
N ASN A 484 0.11 6.25 -9.95
CA ASN A 484 -0.60 7.49 -9.60
C ASN A 484 0.23 8.40 -8.69
N LEU A 485 1.32 8.97 -9.20
CA LEU A 485 1.88 10.21 -8.67
C LEU A 485 1.74 11.28 -9.74
N ASP A 486 0.60 11.96 -9.74
CA ASP A 486 0.46 13.24 -10.43
C ASP A 486 0.09 14.32 -9.42
N ILE A 487 0.75 15.46 -9.63
CA ILE A 487 0.73 16.75 -8.94
C ILE A 487 -0.68 17.31 -8.74
#